data_AF-A0A9D6D387-F1
#
_entry.id   AF-A0A9D6D387-F1
#
_cell.length_a   1.000
_cell.length_b   1.000
_cell.length_c   1.000
_cell.angle_alpha   90.00
_cell.angle_beta   90.00
_cell.angle_gamma   90.00
#
_symmetry.space_group_name_H-M   'P 1'
#
loop_
_entity.id
_entity.type
_entity.pdbx_description
1 polymer ?
#
loop_
_entity_poly.entity_id
_entity_poly.type
_entity_poly.pdbx_seq_one_letter_code
_entity_poly.pdbx_strand_id
1 'polypeptide(L)'
;MGWVWTALFVVSSAFNLRAVFKLLVDWKGMLTTVRFVEEAYDRIDALPEAAALAEAPSAPIFVHLVPAYQEPDVAVTLRALLGSRYPDDRLHVIVATKEEEDRAPHPAMGISTAEVVRRFRAGLPPAQQARLSVVAMPGEGRKAHQLNWALRPESLRALLGDRAAAGVYVGVSDADSIPDPDVYRWIAADVLKDGGSEAYQGVTLSLANFEALDTKGRVCAVQQSSIFVRVSIARLINEARRIRWYARFAARAPRLGRALRPVFEFMFRRSQICLGHNQFVRLDALQALGGFPTAGATEDSTLGYALAARGVLVRPMPLLELNDLPETTEKMVRQNARWYQGVLDDVAFLRATWRRAPTAFNLAQLLRHVGNKVVEWPIAAIVYPVIGFLGWHLAYRFSDRPLVFTLGIALPSISLGLSIWVGGLVTQELIESLTPYAPRAVDVQRRTLWLRLCGTFRTQTYWLLATRGAWRVLWATARHGEFRPAKTDRTRRGALPPFRRSGGPDGPLVAACRQDGIAPAEPAISSKGASTAPSEPPPGNHWIAPAKPALGAVMQAGDGDG
;
A
#
# COMPACT_ATOMS: atom_id res chain seq x y z
N MET A 1 17.70 -36.06 28.05
CA MET A 1 18.52 -34.85 27.77
C MET A 1 18.92 -34.72 26.30
N GLY A 2 19.46 -35.73 25.62
CA GLY A 2 19.90 -35.61 24.21
C GLY A 2 18.83 -35.15 23.21
N TRP A 3 17.60 -35.67 23.33
CA TRP A 3 16.49 -35.31 22.43
C TRP A 3 16.08 -33.83 22.50
N VAL A 4 16.22 -33.19 23.68
CA VAL A 4 15.88 -31.76 23.88
C VAL A 4 16.82 -30.89 23.05
N TRP A 5 18.12 -31.18 23.11
CA TRP A 5 19.13 -30.44 22.34
C TRP A 5 18.95 -30.63 20.84
N THR A 6 18.62 -31.85 20.41
CA THR A 6 18.30 -32.12 19.01
C THR A 6 17.06 -31.35 18.57
N ALA A 7 16.00 -31.32 19.38
CA ALA A 7 14.79 -30.57 19.07
C ALA A 7 15.08 -29.06 18.96
N LEU A 8 15.83 -28.49 19.90
CA LEU A 8 16.25 -27.08 19.86
C LEU A 8 17.09 -26.76 18.63
N PHE A 9 17.98 -27.67 18.21
CA PHE A 9 18.78 -27.51 17.00
C PHE A 9 17.91 -27.50 15.75
N VAL A 10 16.96 -28.44 15.64
CA VAL A 10 16.03 -28.53 14.50
C VAL A 10 15.17 -27.28 14.42
N VAL A 11 14.61 -26.82 15.55
CA VAL A 11 13.81 -25.60 15.61
C VAL A 11 14.65 -24.39 15.21
N SER A 12 15.84 -24.21 15.80
CA SER A 12 16.73 -23.09 15.46
C SER A 12 17.14 -23.09 13.98
N SER A 13 17.49 -24.25 13.44
CA SER A 13 17.84 -24.42 12.03
C SER A 13 16.67 -24.08 11.11
N ALA A 14 15.46 -24.54 11.43
CA ALA A 14 14.25 -24.24 10.66
C ALA A 14 13.94 -22.73 10.64
N PHE A 15 14.10 -22.04 11.77
CA PHE A 15 13.92 -20.59 11.86
C PHE A 15 14.95 -19.82 11.03
N ASN A 16 16.23 -20.19 11.11
CA ASN A 16 17.29 -19.56 10.33
C ASN A 16 17.12 -19.82 8.83
N LEU A 17 16.78 -21.05 8.43
CA LEU A 17 16.47 -21.38 7.03
C LEU A 17 15.24 -20.59 6.52
N ARG A 18 14.19 -20.48 7.33
CA ARG A 18 13.02 -19.64 7.01
C ARG A 18 13.42 -18.17 6.83
N ALA A 19 14.29 -17.64 7.68
CA ALA A 19 14.77 -16.26 7.59
C ALA A 19 15.54 -16.02 6.28
N VAL A 20 16.46 -16.93 5.93
CA VAL A 20 17.19 -16.92 4.64
C VAL A 20 16.21 -16.91 3.46
N PHE A 21 15.29 -17.88 3.41
CA PHE A 21 14.31 -17.96 2.34
C PHE A 21 13.44 -16.71 2.26
N LYS A 22 13.01 -16.20 3.41
CA LYS A 22 12.20 -14.98 3.48
C LYS A 22 12.94 -13.77 2.91
N LEU A 23 14.21 -13.58 3.23
CA LEU A 23 15.00 -12.45 2.72
C LEU A 23 15.20 -12.54 1.20
N LEU A 24 15.41 -13.74 0.65
CA LEU A 24 15.49 -13.93 -0.81
C LEU A 24 14.16 -13.64 -1.51
N VAL A 25 13.04 -14.06 -0.92
CA VAL A 25 11.70 -13.75 -1.42
C VAL A 25 11.42 -12.25 -1.35
N ASP A 26 11.79 -11.60 -0.24
CA ASP A 26 11.64 -10.17 -0.03
C ASP A 26 12.46 -9.38 -1.06
N TRP A 27 13.70 -9.80 -1.33
CA TRP A 27 14.55 -9.21 -2.38
C TRP A 27 13.91 -9.33 -3.76
N LYS A 28 13.53 -10.55 -4.17
CA LYS A 28 12.83 -10.78 -5.45
C LYS A 28 11.55 -9.95 -5.55
N GLY A 29 10.83 -9.81 -4.44
CA GLY A 29 9.63 -9.00 -4.34
C GLY A 29 9.93 -7.53 -4.65
N MET A 30 10.93 -6.94 -4.01
CA MET A 30 11.34 -5.56 -4.27
C MET A 30 11.74 -5.34 -5.73
N LEU A 31 12.58 -6.22 -6.30
CA LEU A 31 12.94 -6.17 -7.72
C LEU A 31 11.72 -6.25 -8.64
N THR A 32 10.72 -7.06 -8.28
CA THR A 32 9.48 -7.18 -9.07
C THR A 32 8.71 -5.87 -9.07
N THR A 33 8.61 -5.19 -7.92
CA THR A 33 7.93 -3.90 -7.82
C THR A 33 8.71 -2.79 -8.51
N VAL A 34 10.04 -2.72 -8.33
CA VAL A 34 10.88 -1.70 -8.99
C VAL A 34 10.75 -1.78 -10.51
N ARG A 35 10.90 -2.97 -11.10
CA ARG A 35 10.69 -3.15 -12.54
C ARG A 35 9.27 -2.79 -12.98
N PHE A 36 8.27 -3.12 -12.17
CA PHE A 36 6.88 -2.77 -12.46
C PHE A 36 6.64 -1.26 -12.48
N VAL A 37 7.34 -0.51 -11.62
CA VAL A 37 7.35 0.95 -11.63
C VAL A 37 8.08 1.46 -12.87
N GLU A 38 9.35 1.08 -13.06
CA GLU A 38 10.18 1.52 -14.18
C GLU A 38 9.48 1.31 -15.54
N GLU A 39 8.98 0.10 -15.79
CA GLU A 39 8.26 -0.24 -17.02
C GLU A 39 6.99 0.60 -17.28
N ALA A 40 6.37 1.13 -16.22
CA ALA A 40 5.19 1.97 -16.32
C ALA A 40 5.58 3.43 -16.56
N TYR A 41 6.62 3.93 -15.89
CA TYR A 41 7.12 5.29 -16.10
C TYR A 41 7.77 5.45 -17.48
N ASP A 42 8.41 4.41 -18.03
CA ASP A 42 8.90 4.38 -19.42
C ASP A 42 7.76 4.57 -20.46
N ARG A 43 6.52 4.30 -20.06
CA ARG A 43 5.33 4.35 -20.92
C ARG A 43 4.32 5.40 -20.45
N ILE A 44 4.69 6.28 -19.53
CA ILE A 44 3.77 7.25 -18.92
C ILE A 44 3.25 8.25 -19.96
N ASP A 45 4.10 8.66 -20.90
CA ASP A 45 3.76 9.58 -21.98
C ASP A 45 2.77 8.98 -23.01
N ALA A 46 2.62 7.65 -23.02
CA ALA A 46 1.64 6.96 -23.87
C ALA A 46 0.25 6.86 -23.23
N LEU A 47 0.08 7.34 -21.99
CA LEU A 47 -1.24 7.38 -21.34
C LEU A 47 -2.15 8.40 -22.05
N PRO A 48 -3.46 8.12 -22.14
CA PRO A 48 -4.39 9.04 -22.78
C PRO A 48 -4.39 10.39 -22.06
N GLU A 49 -4.31 11.48 -22.84
CA GLU A 49 -4.35 12.85 -22.32
C GLU A 49 -5.73 13.20 -21.76
N ALA A 50 -5.77 14.22 -20.90
CA ALA A 50 -7.01 14.66 -20.27
C ALA A 50 -8.10 15.03 -21.30
N ALA A 51 -7.74 15.67 -22.42
CA ALA A 51 -8.70 16.00 -23.48
C ALA A 51 -9.35 14.74 -24.09
N ALA A 52 -8.55 13.73 -24.43
CA ALA A 52 -9.06 12.47 -24.97
C ALA A 52 -9.93 11.71 -23.97
N LEU A 53 -9.59 11.76 -22.68
CA LEU A 53 -10.38 11.16 -21.61
C LEU A 53 -11.72 11.88 -21.36
N ALA A 54 -11.77 13.19 -21.57
CA ALA A 54 -13.00 13.97 -21.46
C ALA A 54 -14.02 13.55 -22.52
N GLU A 55 -13.55 13.25 -23.73
CA GLU A 55 -14.39 12.80 -24.86
C GLU A 55 -14.80 11.33 -24.75
N ALA A 56 -14.00 10.49 -24.08
CA ALA A 56 -14.28 9.06 -23.94
C ALA A 56 -15.48 8.80 -22.98
N PRO A 57 -16.64 8.30 -23.46
CA PRO A 57 -17.80 8.10 -22.59
C PRO A 57 -17.57 7.04 -21.51
N SER A 58 -16.73 6.04 -21.79
CA SER A 58 -16.37 4.96 -20.88
C SER A 58 -15.24 5.31 -19.90
N ALA A 59 -14.64 6.50 -19.99
CA ALA A 59 -13.61 6.90 -19.03
C ALA A 59 -14.23 7.06 -17.62
N PRO A 60 -13.58 6.50 -16.58
CA PRO A 60 -14.15 6.45 -15.24
C PRO A 60 -14.28 7.84 -14.61
N ILE A 61 -15.18 7.92 -13.62
CA ILE A 61 -15.29 9.06 -12.73
C ILE A 61 -14.62 8.71 -11.41
N PHE A 62 -13.91 9.66 -10.84
CA PHE A 62 -13.21 9.48 -9.58
C PHE A 62 -13.82 10.36 -8.49
N VAL A 63 -14.09 9.74 -7.34
CA VAL A 63 -14.42 10.41 -6.09
C VAL A 63 -13.28 10.12 -5.12
N HIS A 64 -12.36 11.06 -4.98
CA HIS A 64 -11.18 10.91 -4.12
C HIS A 64 -11.47 11.44 -2.71
N LEU A 65 -11.31 10.59 -1.71
CA LEU A 65 -11.61 10.90 -0.33
C LEU A 65 -10.33 11.21 0.43
N VAL A 66 -10.35 12.32 1.19
CA VAL A 66 -9.27 12.72 2.11
C VAL A 66 -9.85 12.80 3.52
N PRO A 67 -9.74 11.76 4.35
CA PRO A 67 -10.11 11.83 5.75
C PRO A 67 -9.08 12.67 6.50
N ALA A 68 -9.53 13.75 7.14
CA ALA A 68 -8.65 14.71 7.78
C ALA A 68 -9.16 15.08 9.18
N TYR A 69 -8.26 15.16 10.16
CA TYR A 69 -8.60 15.54 11.54
C TYR A 69 -7.36 16.10 12.22
N GLN A 70 -7.31 17.36 12.59
CA GLN A 70 -6.08 17.99 13.13
C GLN A 70 -4.89 17.92 12.13
N GLU A 71 -5.13 18.29 10.87
CA GLU A 71 -4.18 18.21 9.76
C GLU A 71 -3.86 19.60 9.21
N PRO A 72 -2.85 20.31 9.78
CA PRO A 72 -2.55 21.70 9.40
C PRO A 72 -2.07 21.84 7.94
N ASP A 73 -1.39 20.82 7.42
CA ASP A 73 -0.75 20.85 6.10
C ASP A 73 -1.59 20.18 5.00
N VAL A 74 -2.89 19.92 5.25
CA VAL A 74 -3.77 19.23 4.29
C VAL A 74 -3.81 19.89 2.91
N ALA A 75 -3.58 21.21 2.83
CA ALA A 75 -3.54 21.96 1.58
C ALA A 75 -2.44 21.46 0.61
N VAL A 76 -1.35 20.83 1.10
CA VAL A 76 -0.33 20.22 0.24
C VAL A 76 -0.93 19.06 -0.57
N THR A 77 -1.64 18.16 0.11
CA THR A 77 -2.34 17.03 -0.49
C THR A 77 -3.41 17.49 -1.46
N LEU A 78 -4.19 18.52 -1.11
CA LEU A 78 -5.24 19.05 -2.00
C LEU A 78 -4.66 19.66 -3.28
N ARG A 79 -3.52 20.35 -3.21
CA ARG A 79 -2.82 20.84 -4.41
C ARG A 79 -2.40 19.69 -5.33
N ALA A 80 -1.82 18.63 -4.76
CA ALA A 80 -1.39 17.47 -5.55
C ALA A 80 -2.58 16.76 -6.23
N LEU A 81 -3.68 16.57 -5.50
CA LEU A 81 -4.90 15.95 -6.04
C LEU A 81 -5.56 16.80 -7.13
N LEU A 82 -5.70 18.10 -6.92
CA LEU A 82 -6.32 18.99 -7.91
C LEU A 82 -5.44 19.21 -9.14
N GLY A 83 -4.12 19.14 -8.97
CA GLY A 83 -3.12 19.20 -10.04
C GLY A 83 -2.90 17.88 -10.78
N SER A 84 -3.67 16.84 -10.48
CA SER A 84 -3.61 15.59 -11.23
C SER A 84 -4.13 15.78 -12.66
N ARG A 85 -3.50 15.10 -13.62
CA ARG A 85 -3.74 15.24 -15.06
C ARG A 85 -5.00 14.47 -15.47
N TYR A 86 -6.19 14.90 -15.06
CA TYR A 86 -7.45 14.22 -15.40
C TYR A 86 -8.56 15.22 -15.70
N PRO A 87 -9.59 14.87 -16.51
CA PRO A 87 -10.72 15.76 -16.78
C PRO A 87 -11.34 16.33 -15.50
N ASP A 88 -11.51 17.66 -15.49
CA ASP A 88 -12.03 18.41 -14.35
C ASP A 88 -13.45 17.97 -13.95
N ASP A 89 -14.28 17.60 -14.91
CA ASP A 89 -15.67 17.16 -14.72
C ASP A 89 -15.79 15.68 -14.28
N ARG A 90 -14.67 14.97 -14.16
CA ARG A 90 -14.61 13.54 -13.80
C ARG A 90 -13.75 13.24 -12.59
N LEU A 91 -13.12 14.23 -11.97
CA LEU A 91 -12.36 14.08 -10.73
C LEU A 91 -12.88 15.02 -9.65
N HIS A 92 -13.55 14.42 -8.67
CA HIS A 92 -14.08 15.10 -7.49
C HIS A 92 -13.27 14.71 -6.24
N VAL A 93 -12.90 15.69 -5.44
CA VAL A 93 -12.18 15.51 -4.17
C VAL A 93 -13.10 15.87 -3.02
N ILE A 94 -13.31 14.95 -2.07
CA ILE A 94 -14.07 15.19 -0.85
C ILE A 94 -13.14 15.11 0.36
N VAL A 95 -13.04 16.21 1.10
CA VAL A 95 -12.35 16.22 2.39
C VAL A 95 -13.36 15.95 3.50
N ALA A 96 -13.17 14.85 4.22
CA ALA A 96 -14.03 14.45 5.31
C ALA A 96 -13.39 14.85 6.64
N THR A 97 -13.91 15.87 7.30
CA THR A 97 -13.44 16.37 8.61
C THR A 97 -14.36 15.93 9.74
N LYS A 98 -14.05 16.30 10.99
CA LYS A 98 -14.94 16.08 12.14
C LYS A 98 -15.53 17.40 12.63
N GLU A 99 -16.84 17.40 12.90
CA GLU A 99 -17.55 18.58 13.41
C GLU A 99 -17.04 19.01 14.80
N GLU A 100 -16.57 18.06 15.62
CA GLU A 100 -15.96 18.37 16.92
C GLU A 100 -14.72 19.28 16.78
N GLU A 101 -13.93 19.09 15.72
CA GLU A 101 -12.73 19.90 15.47
C GLU A 101 -13.10 21.28 14.93
N ASP A 102 -14.20 21.37 14.15
CA ASP A 102 -14.69 22.66 13.66
C ASP A 102 -15.23 23.52 14.80
N ARG A 103 -15.87 22.90 15.79
CA ARG A 103 -16.34 23.57 17.02
C ARG A 103 -15.20 23.92 17.97
N ALA A 104 -14.22 23.02 18.12
CA ALA A 104 -13.09 23.19 19.02
C ALA A 104 -11.78 22.79 18.31
N PRO A 105 -11.16 23.72 17.57
CA PRO A 105 -9.89 23.48 16.89
C PRO A 105 -8.80 23.05 17.86
N HIS A 106 -7.85 22.27 17.36
CA HIS A 106 -6.69 21.90 18.16
C HIS A 106 -5.89 23.17 18.56
N PRO A 107 -5.50 23.34 19.84
CA PRO A 107 -4.84 24.57 20.31
C PRO A 107 -3.57 24.94 19.53
N ALA A 108 -2.81 23.94 19.07
CA ALA A 108 -1.60 24.17 18.29
C ALA A 108 -1.85 24.61 16.83
N MET A 109 -3.07 24.46 16.30
CA MET A 109 -3.41 24.84 14.92
C MET A 109 -4.05 26.23 14.83
N GLY A 110 -4.75 26.67 15.88
CA GLY A 110 -5.49 27.93 15.90
C GLY A 110 -6.77 27.96 15.06
N ILE A 111 -6.83 27.19 13.96
CA ILE A 111 -8.03 26.98 13.13
C ILE A 111 -8.27 25.49 12.88
N SER A 112 -9.51 25.11 12.59
CA SER A 112 -9.86 23.72 12.29
C SER A 112 -9.30 23.30 10.92
N THR A 113 -9.09 21.99 10.74
CA THR A 113 -8.78 21.44 9.41
C THR A 113 -9.85 21.82 8.38
N ALA A 114 -11.13 21.84 8.77
CA ALA A 114 -12.22 22.25 7.88
C ALA A 114 -12.06 23.70 7.40
N GLU A 115 -11.66 24.60 8.30
CA GLU A 115 -11.39 26.00 7.96
C GLU A 115 -10.16 26.15 7.05
N VAL A 116 -9.10 25.37 7.25
CA VAL A 116 -7.96 25.32 6.31
C VAL A 116 -8.43 24.96 4.90
N VAL A 117 -9.30 23.96 4.77
CA VAL A 117 -9.86 23.52 3.48
C VAL A 117 -10.75 24.58 2.87
N ARG A 118 -11.63 25.24 3.66
CA ARG A 118 -12.51 26.32 3.18
C ARG A 118 -11.69 27.49 2.63
N ARG A 119 -10.65 27.93 3.36
CA ARG A 119 -9.75 29.00 2.91
C ARG A 119 -8.97 28.61 1.67
N PHE A 120 -8.45 27.39 1.63
CA PHE A 120 -7.77 26.87 0.45
C PHE A 120 -8.70 26.90 -0.77
N ARG A 121 -9.92 26.36 -0.64
CA ARG A 121 -10.95 26.36 -1.69
C ARG A 121 -11.30 27.76 -2.16
N ALA A 122 -11.47 28.72 -1.25
CA ALA A 122 -11.78 30.10 -1.59
C ALA A 122 -10.69 30.78 -2.45
N GLY A 123 -9.44 30.32 -2.37
CA GLY A 123 -8.33 30.79 -3.19
C GLY A 123 -8.20 30.10 -4.56
N LEU A 124 -9.03 29.10 -4.87
CA LEU A 124 -8.96 28.36 -6.14
C LEU A 124 -9.79 29.02 -7.26
N PRO A 125 -9.45 28.78 -8.53
CA PRO A 125 -10.32 29.14 -9.65
C PRO A 125 -11.71 28.45 -9.56
N PRO A 126 -12.80 29.06 -10.08
CA PRO A 126 -14.16 28.51 -9.96
C PRO A 126 -14.30 27.04 -10.40
N ALA A 127 -13.63 26.64 -11.49
CA ALA A 127 -13.65 25.26 -11.97
C ALA A 127 -13.09 24.27 -10.93
N GLN A 128 -11.99 24.61 -10.26
CA GLN A 128 -11.41 23.77 -9.21
C GLN A 128 -12.21 23.83 -7.90
N GLN A 129 -12.90 24.94 -7.61
CA GLN A 129 -13.81 25.03 -6.46
C GLN A 129 -14.98 24.04 -6.55
N ALA A 130 -15.47 23.76 -7.76
CA ALA A 130 -16.54 22.79 -8.00
C ALA A 130 -16.05 21.33 -7.80
N ARG A 131 -14.76 21.08 -8.00
CA ARG A 131 -14.12 19.77 -7.80
C ARG A 131 -13.84 19.44 -6.35
N LEU A 132 -13.70 20.45 -5.49
CA LEU A 132 -13.34 20.29 -4.08
C LEU A 132 -14.53 20.50 -3.15
N SER A 133 -14.93 19.44 -2.44
CA SER A 133 -15.99 19.46 -1.43
C SER A 133 -15.41 19.23 -0.03
N VAL A 134 -16.03 19.82 0.99
CA VAL A 134 -15.72 19.55 2.40
C VAL A 134 -16.97 19.11 3.12
N VAL A 135 -16.89 18.01 3.87
CA VAL A 135 -17.98 17.50 4.70
C VAL A 135 -17.48 17.32 6.13
N ALA A 136 -18.26 17.76 7.10
CA ALA A 136 -17.97 17.55 8.51
C ALA A 136 -18.82 16.38 9.03
N MET A 137 -18.18 15.36 9.59
CA MET A 137 -18.85 14.22 10.21
C MET A 137 -19.25 14.58 11.67
N PRO A 138 -20.53 14.45 12.03
CA PRO A 138 -20.99 14.59 13.40
C PRO A 138 -20.66 13.34 14.22
N GLY A 139 -20.59 13.52 15.54
CA GLY A 139 -20.42 12.42 16.49
C GLY A 139 -19.03 11.79 16.52
N GLU A 140 -18.94 10.69 17.27
CA GLU A 140 -17.70 9.94 17.41
C GLU A 140 -17.43 9.04 16.19
N GLY A 141 -16.15 8.80 15.92
CA GLY A 141 -15.75 7.93 14.83
C GLY A 141 -14.28 8.08 14.46
N ARG A 142 -13.79 7.06 13.76
CA ARG A 142 -12.42 6.99 13.19
C ARG A 142 -12.46 7.25 11.68
N LYS A 143 -11.30 7.14 11.01
CA LYS A 143 -11.12 7.28 9.56
C LYS A 143 -12.21 6.59 8.73
N ALA A 144 -12.51 5.31 8.97
CA ALA A 144 -13.58 4.58 8.26
C ALA A 144 -14.96 5.27 8.31
N HIS A 145 -15.30 5.88 9.45
CA HIS A 145 -16.57 6.57 9.63
C HIS A 145 -16.58 7.88 8.82
N GLN A 146 -15.47 8.62 8.80
CA GLN A 146 -15.32 9.82 7.96
C GLN A 146 -15.44 9.47 6.47
N LEU A 147 -14.83 8.37 6.03
CA LEU A 147 -14.93 7.88 4.66
C LEU A 147 -16.37 7.50 4.30
N ASN A 148 -17.05 6.71 5.14
CA ASN A 148 -18.45 6.34 4.92
C ASN A 148 -19.40 7.55 4.98
N TRP A 149 -19.10 8.54 5.82
CA TRP A 149 -19.85 9.80 5.90
C TRP A 149 -19.76 10.57 4.58
N ALA A 150 -18.56 10.64 3.98
CA ALA A 150 -18.36 11.29 2.68
C ALA A 150 -19.09 10.59 1.52
N LEU A 151 -19.31 9.27 1.63
CA LEU A 151 -19.96 8.46 0.59
C LEU A 151 -21.48 8.29 0.78
N ARG A 152 -22.11 9.09 1.64
CA ARG A 152 -23.57 9.00 1.78
C ARG A 152 -24.29 9.31 0.46
N PRO A 153 -25.50 8.76 0.26
CA PRO A 153 -26.28 8.99 -0.94
C PRO A 153 -26.48 10.46 -1.29
N GLU A 154 -26.63 11.35 -0.30
CA GLU A 154 -26.80 12.80 -0.55
C GLU A 154 -25.53 13.41 -1.16
N SER A 155 -24.36 13.10 -0.58
CA SER A 155 -23.06 13.55 -1.09
C SER A 155 -22.78 13.02 -2.49
N LEU A 156 -23.07 11.74 -2.72
CA LEU A 156 -22.88 11.11 -4.02
C LEU A 156 -23.83 11.65 -5.09
N ARG A 157 -25.12 11.85 -4.77
CA ARG A 157 -26.08 12.45 -5.70
C ARG A 157 -25.70 13.88 -6.09
N ALA A 158 -25.21 14.67 -5.14
CA ALA A 158 -24.77 16.04 -5.41
C ALA A 158 -23.58 16.11 -6.39
N LEU A 159 -22.69 15.11 -6.37
CA LEU A 159 -21.50 15.07 -7.22
C LEU A 159 -21.73 14.35 -8.55
N LEU A 160 -22.45 13.22 -8.51
CA LEU A 160 -22.55 12.29 -9.63
C LEU A 160 -23.87 12.43 -10.40
N GLY A 161 -24.87 13.11 -9.83
CA GLY A 161 -26.24 13.12 -10.39
C GLY A 161 -26.80 11.70 -10.51
N ASP A 162 -27.35 11.37 -11.69
CA ASP A 162 -27.95 10.07 -12.00
C ASP A 162 -26.95 9.03 -12.54
N ARG A 163 -25.63 9.31 -12.50
CA ARG A 163 -24.62 8.42 -13.07
C ARG A 163 -24.49 7.10 -12.28
N ALA A 164 -24.31 6.00 -13.00
CA ALA A 164 -24.23 4.66 -12.42
C ALA A 164 -22.94 4.41 -11.63
N ALA A 165 -23.06 3.71 -10.50
CA ALA A 165 -21.93 3.40 -9.60
C ALA A 165 -20.85 2.51 -10.24
N ALA A 166 -21.18 1.69 -11.25
CA ALA A 166 -20.23 0.77 -11.90
C ALA A 166 -19.13 1.47 -12.71
N GLY A 167 -19.26 2.78 -13.00
CA GLY A 167 -18.23 3.60 -13.67
C GLY A 167 -17.47 4.53 -12.73
N VAL A 168 -17.73 4.44 -11.42
CA VAL A 168 -17.19 5.36 -10.41
C VAL A 168 -16.17 4.64 -9.54
N TYR A 169 -14.99 5.23 -9.40
CA TYR A 169 -13.93 4.75 -8.51
C TYR A 169 -13.76 5.68 -7.33
N VAL A 170 -13.75 5.11 -6.14
CA VAL A 170 -13.48 5.80 -4.89
C VAL A 170 -12.00 5.67 -4.56
N GLY A 171 -11.27 6.78 -4.65
CA GLY A 171 -9.87 6.88 -4.23
C GLY A 171 -9.76 7.25 -2.75
N VAL A 172 -8.70 6.81 -2.06
CA VAL A 172 -8.41 7.25 -0.69
C VAL A 172 -6.93 7.57 -0.55
N SER A 173 -6.66 8.77 -0.02
CA SER A 173 -5.34 9.21 0.42
C SER A 173 -5.47 9.89 1.78
N ASP A 174 -4.52 9.68 2.69
CA ASP A 174 -4.49 10.46 3.93
C ASP A 174 -4.15 11.93 3.66
N ALA A 175 -4.42 12.79 4.64
CA ALA A 175 -4.23 14.23 4.55
C ALA A 175 -2.77 14.68 4.33
N ASP A 176 -1.79 13.80 4.45
CA ASP A 176 -0.36 14.02 4.24
C ASP A 176 0.19 13.38 2.96
N SER A 177 -0.69 12.83 2.12
CA SER A 177 -0.30 12.07 0.95
C SER A 177 -0.10 12.96 -0.29
N ILE A 178 0.94 12.69 -1.05
CA ILE A 178 1.26 13.37 -2.31
C ILE A 178 1.22 12.29 -3.40
N PRO A 179 0.08 12.12 -4.10
CA PRO A 179 -0.04 11.14 -5.17
C PRO A 179 0.63 11.62 -6.46
N ASP A 180 0.99 10.66 -7.32
CA ASP A 180 1.44 10.92 -8.68
C ASP A 180 0.32 11.54 -9.54
N PRO A 181 0.63 12.57 -10.36
CA PRO A 181 -0.37 13.27 -11.14
C PRO A 181 -1.06 12.42 -12.21
N ASP A 182 -0.50 11.28 -12.63
CA ASP A 182 -1.05 10.41 -13.67
C ASP A 182 -1.83 9.22 -13.13
N VAL A 183 -2.02 9.10 -11.81
CA VAL A 183 -2.76 7.99 -11.15
C VAL A 183 -4.09 7.71 -11.83
N TYR A 184 -4.88 8.76 -12.04
CA TYR A 184 -6.22 8.63 -12.65
C TYR A 184 -6.16 8.27 -14.13
N ARG A 185 -5.20 8.81 -14.90
CA ARG A 185 -5.00 8.47 -16.31
C ARG A 185 -4.60 7.02 -16.48
N TRP A 186 -3.74 6.52 -15.60
CA TRP A 186 -3.31 5.13 -15.63
C TRP A 186 -4.47 4.18 -15.38
N ILE A 187 -5.29 4.44 -14.34
CA ILE A 187 -6.48 3.63 -14.07
C ILE A 187 -7.48 3.74 -15.22
N ALA A 188 -7.70 4.94 -15.76
CA ALA A 188 -8.58 5.12 -16.91
C ALA A 188 -8.09 4.35 -18.15
N ALA A 189 -6.79 4.35 -18.44
CA ALA A 189 -6.22 3.56 -19.52
C ALA A 189 -6.47 2.06 -19.32
N ASP A 190 -6.33 1.55 -18.09
CA ASP A 190 -6.62 0.16 -17.74
C ASP A 190 -8.11 -0.19 -17.94
N VAL A 191 -9.00 0.73 -17.53
CA VAL A 191 -10.45 0.61 -17.72
C VAL A 191 -10.83 0.60 -19.19
N LEU A 192 -10.28 1.52 -19.99
CA LEU A 192 -10.58 1.62 -21.42
C LEU A 192 -10.06 0.43 -22.22
N LYS A 193 -8.94 -0.16 -21.79
CA LYS A 193 -8.31 -1.29 -22.47
C LYS A 193 -9.00 -2.63 -22.17
N ASP A 194 -9.16 -2.96 -20.89
CA ASP A 194 -9.53 -4.31 -20.44
C ASP A 194 -10.77 -4.31 -19.51
N GLY A 195 -11.49 -3.18 -19.38
CA GLY A 195 -12.58 -3.00 -18.42
C GLY A 195 -12.12 -2.77 -16.98
N GLY A 196 -10.81 -2.72 -16.74
CA GLY A 196 -10.20 -2.41 -15.45
C GLY A 196 -10.33 -3.51 -14.39
N SER A 197 -10.31 -3.13 -13.13
CA SER A 197 -10.44 -4.01 -11.97
C SER A 197 -11.24 -3.33 -10.88
N GLU A 198 -11.94 -4.11 -10.04
CA GLU A 198 -12.83 -3.53 -9.02
C GLU A 198 -12.08 -2.82 -7.89
N ALA A 199 -10.78 -3.11 -7.72
CA ALA A 199 -9.94 -2.44 -6.76
C ALA A 199 -8.50 -2.34 -7.26
N TYR A 200 -7.83 -1.25 -6.91
CA TYR A 200 -6.43 -0.99 -7.17
C TYR A 200 -5.69 -0.59 -5.90
N GLN A 201 -4.41 -0.95 -5.83
CA GLN A 201 -3.49 -0.49 -4.79
C GLN A 201 -2.20 -0.04 -5.47
N GLY A 202 -1.85 1.22 -5.29
CA GLY A 202 -0.62 1.84 -5.78
C GLY A 202 0.54 1.73 -4.81
N VAL A 203 1.72 2.11 -5.30
CA VAL A 203 2.97 2.10 -4.52
C VAL A 203 2.95 3.29 -3.56
N THR A 204 3.16 3.03 -2.27
CA THR A 204 3.25 4.08 -1.25
C THR A 204 4.64 4.09 -0.64
N LEU A 205 5.26 5.27 -0.51
CA LEU A 205 6.57 5.47 0.07
C LEU A 205 6.51 6.52 1.19
N SER A 206 6.95 6.15 2.39
CA SER A 206 6.93 7.00 3.58
C SER A 206 8.12 7.94 3.66
N LEU A 207 8.30 8.71 2.59
CA LEU A 207 9.47 9.55 2.34
C LEU A 207 9.12 11.04 2.20
N ALA A 208 7.85 11.45 2.33
CA ALA A 208 7.45 12.83 2.08
C ALA A 208 8.20 13.81 2.99
N ASN A 209 8.26 13.58 4.31
CA ASN A 209 8.98 14.42 5.26
C ASN A 209 10.42 13.93 5.57
N PHE A 210 11.06 13.17 4.66
CA PHE A 210 12.34 12.49 4.94
C PHE A 210 13.44 13.41 5.51
N GLU A 211 13.55 14.63 4.97
CA GLU A 211 14.55 15.61 5.40
C GLU A 211 14.36 16.05 6.87
N ALA A 212 13.11 16.13 7.33
CA ALA A 212 12.74 16.54 8.68
C ALA A 212 12.97 15.44 9.74
N LEU A 213 13.27 14.20 9.31
CA LEU A 213 13.47 13.07 10.19
C LEU A 213 14.91 13.02 10.74
N ASP A 214 15.03 12.58 12.00
CA ASP A 214 16.31 12.22 12.59
C ASP A 214 16.89 10.93 11.97
N THR A 215 18.09 10.52 12.39
CA THR A 215 18.74 9.32 11.83
C THR A 215 17.87 8.07 11.97
N LYS A 216 17.24 7.87 13.13
CA LYS A 216 16.36 6.71 13.37
C LYS A 216 15.10 6.78 12.51
N GLY A 217 14.57 7.98 12.31
CA GLY A 217 13.38 8.19 11.51
C GLY A 217 13.61 7.95 10.03
N ARG A 218 14.73 8.43 9.48
CA ARG A 218 15.15 8.13 8.09
C ARG A 218 15.30 6.63 7.86
N VAL A 219 15.90 5.93 8.83
CA VAL A 219 16.01 4.47 8.83
C VAL A 219 14.61 3.82 8.82
N CYS A 220 13.67 4.27 9.65
CA CYS A 220 12.31 3.74 9.67
C CYS A 220 11.52 4.07 8.38
N ALA A 221 11.72 5.24 7.78
CA ALA A 221 11.08 5.69 6.54
C ALA A 221 11.35 4.73 5.38
N VAL A 222 12.62 4.41 5.17
CA VAL A 222 13.03 3.44 4.14
C VAL A 222 12.53 2.05 4.47
N GLN A 223 12.55 1.63 5.75
CA GLN A 223 12.05 0.31 6.13
C GLN A 223 10.55 0.17 5.86
N GLN A 224 9.75 1.15 6.26
CA GLN A 224 8.30 1.16 6.05
C GLN A 224 7.98 1.14 4.56
N SER A 225 8.64 1.99 3.77
CA SER A 225 8.51 2.00 2.30
C SER A 225 8.85 0.64 1.70
N SER A 226 9.93 0.01 2.15
CA SER A 226 10.31 -1.33 1.68
C SER A 226 9.29 -2.42 2.02
N ILE A 227 8.61 -2.30 3.17
CA ILE A 227 7.52 -3.22 3.55
C ILE A 227 6.36 -3.07 2.57
N PHE A 228 5.96 -1.84 2.23
CA PHE A 228 4.87 -1.60 1.26
C PHE A 228 5.21 -2.14 -0.13
N VAL A 229 6.42 -1.86 -0.63
CA VAL A 229 6.93 -2.34 -1.92
C VAL A 229 6.92 -3.88 -2.00
N ARG A 230 7.40 -4.59 -0.97
CA ARG A 230 7.56 -6.07 -1.01
C ARG A 230 6.36 -6.87 -0.50
N VAL A 231 5.63 -6.37 0.49
CA VAL A 231 4.52 -7.11 1.13
C VAL A 231 3.18 -6.78 0.50
N SER A 232 3.00 -5.55 -0.01
CA SER A 232 1.77 -5.15 -0.71
C SER A 232 1.91 -5.41 -2.21
N ILE A 233 2.65 -4.59 -2.93
CA ILE A 233 2.64 -4.58 -4.40
C ILE A 233 3.17 -5.87 -5.01
N ALA A 234 4.37 -6.31 -4.62
CA ALA A 234 4.93 -7.56 -5.14
C ALA A 234 4.03 -8.78 -4.84
N ARG A 235 3.33 -8.76 -3.71
CA ARG A 235 2.39 -9.84 -3.36
C ARG A 235 1.18 -9.84 -4.28
N LEU A 236 0.60 -8.67 -4.57
CA LEU A 236 -0.54 -8.53 -5.49
C LEU A 236 -0.17 -8.97 -6.91
N ILE A 237 0.99 -8.52 -7.43
CA ILE A 237 1.52 -8.94 -8.74
C ILE A 237 1.63 -10.47 -8.81
N ASN A 238 2.26 -11.07 -7.81
CA ASN A 238 2.50 -12.51 -7.79
C ASN A 238 1.22 -13.31 -7.51
N GLU A 239 0.23 -12.75 -6.81
CA GLU A 239 -1.05 -13.40 -6.57
C GLU A 239 -1.84 -13.56 -7.87
N ALA A 240 -1.96 -12.49 -8.65
CA ALA A 240 -2.61 -12.54 -9.95
C ALA A 240 -1.93 -13.57 -10.87
N ARG A 241 -0.58 -13.64 -10.85
CA ARG A 241 0.18 -14.65 -11.61
C ARG A 241 -0.14 -16.07 -11.15
N ARG A 242 -0.14 -16.35 -9.84
CA ARG A 242 -0.47 -17.67 -9.27
C ARG A 242 -1.87 -18.14 -9.64
N ILE A 243 -2.85 -17.25 -9.54
CA ILE A 243 -4.26 -17.57 -9.86
C ILE A 243 -4.42 -17.89 -11.34
N ARG A 244 -3.82 -17.10 -12.24
CA ARG A 244 -3.84 -17.39 -13.68
C ARG A 244 -3.17 -18.71 -14.01
N TRP A 245 -2.04 -19.00 -13.38
CA TRP A 245 -1.35 -20.29 -13.54
C TRP A 245 -2.24 -21.46 -13.12
N TYR A 246 -2.87 -21.35 -11.96
CA TYR A 246 -3.79 -22.36 -11.46
C TYR A 246 -5.01 -22.53 -12.36
N ALA A 247 -5.60 -21.44 -12.84
CA ALA A 247 -6.75 -21.48 -13.75
C ALA A 247 -6.40 -22.21 -15.06
N ARG A 248 -5.22 -21.94 -15.64
CA ARG A 248 -4.73 -22.65 -16.84
C ARG A 248 -4.46 -24.12 -16.59
N PHE A 249 -3.98 -24.48 -15.41
CA PHE A 249 -3.80 -25.88 -15.00
C PHE A 249 -5.15 -26.58 -14.84
N ALA A 250 -6.09 -25.97 -14.12
CA ALA A 250 -7.42 -26.51 -13.88
C ALA A 250 -8.22 -26.65 -15.18
N ALA A 251 -8.03 -25.77 -16.17
CA ALA A 251 -8.61 -25.91 -17.50
C ALA A 251 -8.09 -27.13 -18.27
N ARG A 252 -6.80 -27.45 -18.14
CA ARG A 252 -6.18 -28.62 -18.80
C ARG A 252 -6.51 -29.94 -18.10
N ALA A 253 -6.70 -29.94 -16.79
CA ALA A 253 -7.00 -31.13 -16.00
C ALA A 253 -8.15 -30.87 -14.99
N PRO A 254 -9.42 -30.80 -15.43
CA PRO A 254 -10.53 -30.32 -14.59
C PRO A 254 -10.81 -31.17 -13.34
N ARG A 255 -10.62 -32.49 -13.40
CA ARG A 255 -10.79 -33.37 -12.22
C ARG A 255 -9.71 -33.09 -11.17
N LEU A 256 -8.45 -33.04 -11.59
CA LEU A 256 -7.31 -32.75 -10.72
C LEU A 256 -7.35 -31.30 -10.20
N GLY A 257 -7.74 -30.35 -11.05
CA GLY A 257 -7.96 -28.95 -10.68
C GLY A 257 -9.10 -28.74 -9.69
N ARG A 258 -10.11 -29.62 -9.64
CA ARG A 258 -11.11 -29.59 -8.55
C ARG A 258 -10.53 -30.18 -7.27
N ALA A 259 -9.85 -31.32 -7.35
CA ALA A 259 -9.27 -32.00 -6.18
C ALA A 259 -8.18 -31.17 -5.48
N LEU A 260 -7.32 -30.48 -6.24
CA LEU A 260 -6.21 -29.70 -5.70
C LEU A 260 -6.58 -28.27 -5.31
N ARG A 261 -7.81 -27.81 -5.58
CA ARG A 261 -8.22 -26.42 -5.33
C ARG A 261 -8.11 -26.03 -3.86
N PRO A 262 -8.59 -26.83 -2.89
CA PRO A 262 -8.46 -26.47 -1.48
C PRO A 262 -6.99 -26.35 -1.04
N VAL A 263 -6.12 -27.24 -1.53
CA VAL A 263 -4.68 -27.21 -1.23
C VAL A 263 -4.04 -25.95 -1.84
N PHE A 264 -4.37 -25.63 -3.09
CA PHE A 264 -3.92 -24.40 -3.74
C PHE A 264 -4.33 -23.15 -2.97
N GLU A 265 -5.61 -23.08 -2.60
CA GLU A 265 -6.18 -21.96 -1.85
C GLU A 265 -5.59 -21.83 -0.44
N PHE A 266 -5.32 -22.94 0.23
CA PHE A 266 -4.75 -22.92 1.58
C PHE A 266 -3.27 -22.51 1.57
N MET A 267 -2.47 -23.14 0.70
CA MET A 267 -1.01 -23.05 0.73
C MET A 267 -0.45 -21.90 -0.12
N PHE A 268 -1.06 -21.60 -1.26
CA PHE A 268 -0.44 -20.75 -2.29
C PHE A 268 -1.13 -19.41 -2.51
N ARG A 269 -2.47 -19.33 -2.40
CA ARG A 269 -3.18 -18.04 -2.39
C ARG A 269 -2.69 -17.18 -1.23
N ARG A 270 -2.52 -15.87 -1.43
CA ARG A 270 -2.09 -14.93 -0.38
C ARG A 270 -3.16 -13.89 -0.10
N SER A 271 -3.22 -13.42 1.15
CA SER A 271 -4.15 -12.35 1.52
C SER A 271 -3.74 -11.04 0.87
N GLN A 272 -4.74 -10.24 0.53
CA GLN A 272 -4.58 -8.92 -0.07
C GLN A 272 -4.78 -7.90 1.06
N ILE A 273 -3.90 -6.92 1.15
CA ILE A 273 -3.95 -5.90 2.20
C ILE A 273 -3.90 -4.56 1.48
N CYS A 274 -4.90 -3.72 1.71
CA CYS A 274 -4.86 -2.33 1.28
C CYS A 274 -4.17 -1.49 2.37
N LEU A 275 -3.58 -0.36 1.97
CA LEU A 275 -2.71 0.45 2.83
C LEU A 275 -3.36 1.75 3.32
N GLY A 276 -4.61 2.03 2.95
CA GLY A 276 -5.31 3.25 3.34
C GLY A 276 -4.80 4.51 2.62
N HIS A 277 -3.96 4.28 1.61
CA HIS A 277 -3.13 5.21 0.84
C HIS A 277 -3.06 4.68 -0.59
N ASN A 278 -3.07 5.58 -1.58
CA ASN A 278 -2.97 5.25 -2.99
C ASN A 278 -3.87 4.07 -3.41
N GLN A 279 -5.09 4.01 -2.85
CA GLN A 279 -6.01 2.88 -3.02
C GLN A 279 -7.28 3.34 -3.71
N PHE A 280 -7.81 2.50 -4.59
CA PHE A 280 -9.03 2.78 -5.34
C PHE A 280 -9.95 1.58 -5.30
N VAL A 281 -11.24 1.79 -5.08
CA VAL A 281 -12.27 0.73 -5.12
C VAL A 281 -13.46 1.23 -5.91
N ARG A 282 -13.99 0.41 -6.82
CA ARG A 282 -15.19 0.72 -7.58
C ARG A 282 -16.36 0.88 -6.62
N LEU A 283 -17.18 1.90 -6.83
CA LEU A 283 -18.20 2.33 -5.87
C LEU A 283 -19.25 1.24 -5.60
N ASP A 284 -19.68 0.52 -6.64
CA ASP A 284 -20.60 -0.61 -6.53
C ASP A 284 -20.01 -1.77 -5.68
N ALA A 285 -18.74 -2.10 -5.87
CA ALA A 285 -18.05 -3.12 -5.10
C ALA A 285 -17.94 -2.69 -3.63
N LEU A 286 -17.62 -1.42 -3.37
CA LEU A 286 -17.58 -0.87 -2.02
C LEU A 286 -18.97 -0.83 -1.36
N GLN A 287 -20.02 -0.45 -2.09
CA GLN A 287 -21.39 -0.48 -1.60
C GLN A 287 -21.86 -1.92 -1.30
N ALA A 288 -21.47 -2.90 -2.11
CA ALA A 288 -21.75 -4.31 -1.86
C ALA A 288 -21.05 -4.85 -0.59
N LEU A 289 -19.99 -4.18 -0.09
CA LEU A 289 -19.39 -4.45 1.22
C LEU A 289 -20.13 -3.79 2.38
N GLY A 290 -21.03 -2.82 2.10
CA GLY A 290 -21.60 -1.93 3.10
C GLY A 290 -20.71 -0.71 3.41
N GLY A 291 -19.77 -0.36 2.52
CA GLY A 291 -18.80 0.72 2.72
C GLY A 291 -17.47 0.24 3.30
N PHE A 292 -16.70 1.18 3.85
CA PHE A 292 -15.44 0.90 4.55
C PHE A 292 -15.71 0.20 5.89
N PRO A 293 -14.96 -0.86 6.26
CA PRO A 293 -15.14 -1.55 7.53
C PRO A 293 -14.88 -0.64 8.75
N THR A 294 -15.81 -0.58 9.70
CA THR A 294 -15.75 0.34 10.86
C THR A 294 -15.28 -0.30 12.17
N ALA A 295 -15.34 -1.63 12.26
CA ALA A 295 -15.11 -2.38 13.49
C ALA A 295 -13.65 -2.27 14.02
N GLY A 296 -12.66 -2.29 13.13
CA GLY A 296 -11.22 -2.33 13.49
C GLY A 296 -10.48 -1.00 13.34
N ALA A 297 -9.31 -0.89 13.99
CA ALA A 297 -8.46 0.30 13.91
C ALA A 297 -7.73 0.50 12.57
N THR A 298 -7.73 -0.51 11.71
CA THR A 298 -7.08 -0.55 10.40
C THR A 298 -8.10 -0.93 9.34
N GLU A 299 -8.95 0.03 8.96
CA GLU A 299 -10.06 -0.20 8.02
C GLU A 299 -9.60 -0.64 6.64
N ASP A 300 -8.40 -0.22 6.27
CA ASP A 300 -7.70 -0.51 5.03
C ASP A 300 -7.31 -2.00 4.91
N SER A 301 -6.68 -2.56 5.94
CA SER A 301 -6.33 -3.97 5.96
C SER A 301 -7.58 -4.84 5.99
N THR A 302 -8.59 -4.45 6.78
CA THR A 302 -9.88 -5.13 6.83
C THR A 302 -10.58 -5.09 5.47
N LEU A 303 -10.54 -3.95 4.76
CA LEU A 303 -11.09 -3.81 3.41
C LEU A 303 -10.43 -4.79 2.44
N GLY A 304 -9.10 -4.91 2.48
CA GLY A 304 -8.36 -5.89 1.68
C GLY A 304 -8.82 -7.34 1.91
N TYR A 305 -9.06 -7.73 3.17
CA TYR A 305 -9.62 -9.03 3.50
C TYR A 305 -11.07 -9.20 3.02
N ALA A 306 -11.89 -8.16 3.14
CA ALA A 306 -13.29 -8.17 2.73
C ALA A 306 -13.44 -8.33 1.20
N LEU A 307 -12.63 -7.61 0.43
CA LEU A 307 -12.54 -7.74 -1.03
C LEU A 307 -12.08 -9.15 -1.41
N ALA A 308 -11.00 -9.63 -0.79
CA ALA A 308 -10.45 -10.96 -1.06
C ALA A 308 -11.45 -12.09 -0.76
N ALA A 309 -12.22 -11.97 0.32
CA ALA A 309 -13.25 -12.94 0.71
C ALA A 309 -14.40 -13.03 -0.30
N ARG A 310 -14.68 -11.94 -1.04
CA ARG A 310 -15.63 -11.92 -2.16
C ARG A 310 -15.02 -12.35 -3.50
N GLY A 311 -13.75 -12.77 -3.51
CA GLY A 311 -13.04 -13.17 -4.72
C GLY A 311 -12.52 -12.00 -5.56
N VAL A 312 -12.65 -10.76 -5.08
CA VAL A 312 -12.10 -9.57 -5.76
C VAL A 312 -10.59 -9.60 -5.66
N LEU A 313 -9.91 -9.50 -6.81
CA LEU A 313 -8.46 -9.36 -6.88
C LEU A 313 -8.09 -7.89 -7.00
N VAL A 314 -7.37 -7.39 -6.00
CA VAL A 314 -6.83 -6.03 -5.99
C VAL A 314 -5.69 -5.98 -7.01
N ARG A 315 -5.84 -5.09 -7.99
CA ARG A 315 -4.86 -4.89 -9.05
C ARG A 315 -3.73 -3.99 -8.55
N PRO A 316 -2.46 -4.39 -8.69
CA PRO A 316 -1.35 -3.48 -8.40
C PRO A 316 -1.34 -2.35 -9.43
N MET A 317 -1.16 -1.12 -8.95
CA MET A 317 -0.93 0.08 -9.76
C MET A 317 0.52 0.55 -9.56
N PRO A 318 1.25 0.91 -10.61
CA PRO A 318 2.69 1.19 -10.51
C PRO A 318 3.02 2.61 -10.06
N LEU A 319 2.04 3.53 -10.07
CA LEU A 319 2.30 4.93 -9.77
C LEU A 319 2.46 5.19 -8.27
N LEU A 320 3.37 6.12 -7.95
CA LEU A 320 3.84 6.38 -6.59
C LEU A 320 2.94 7.36 -5.83
N GLU A 321 2.86 7.19 -4.52
CA GLU A 321 2.36 8.19 -3.58
C GLU A 321 3.38 8.34 -2.45
N LEU A 322 3.74 9.58 -2.11
CA LEU A 322 4.54 9.85 -0.92
C LEU A 322 3.62 10.12 0.26
N ASN A 323 3.95 9.58 1.43
CA ASN A 323 3.33 9.97 2.69
C ASN A 323 4.40 10.28 3.75
N ASP A 324 4.00 10.94 4.83
CA ASP A 324 4.93 11.26 5.91
C ASP A 324 5.13 10.06 6.84
N LEU A 325 6.29 10.04 7.47
CA LEU A 325 6.55 9.21 8.63
C LEU A 325 6.38 10.04 9.92
N PRO A 326 5.88 9.46 11.03
CA PRO A 326 5.86 10.20 12.31
C PRO A 326 7.26 10.68 12.74
N GLU A 327 7.40 11.97 13.06
CA GLU A 327 8.73 12.60 13.25
C GLU A 327 9.51 12.13 14.48
N THR A 328 8.84 11.56 15.49
CA THR A 328 9.49 11.15 16.75
C THR A 328 9.31 9.67 17.02
N THR A 329 10.29 9.08 17.72
CA THR A 329 10.24 7.66 18.12
C THR A 329 8.96 7.31 18.89
N GLU A 330 8.49 8.18 19.80
CA GLU A 330 7.26 7.94 20.55
C GLU A 330 6.02 7.99 19.64
N LYS A 331 5.98 8.93 18.69
CA LYS A 331 4.90 9.00 17.69
C LYS A 331 4.89 7.73 16.79
N MET A 332 6.06 7.20 16.44
CA MET A 332 6.19 5.92 15.71
C MET A 332 5.71 4.72 16.53
N VAL A 333 6.06 4.64 17.82
CA VAL A 333 5.58 3.57 18.71
C VAL A 333 4.06 3.62 18.84
N ARG A 334 3.46 4.83 18.94
CA ARG A 334 1.99 5.00 18.96
C ARG A 334 1.34 4.57 17.64
N GLN A 335 1.94 4.89 16.50
CA GLN A 335 1.45 4.42 15.19
C GLN A 335 1.49 2.89 15.10
N ASN A 336 2.61 2.27 15.47
CA ASN A 336 2.74 0.81 15.47
C ASN A 336 1.78 0.14 16.47
N ALA A 337 1.54 0.74 17.64
CA ALA A 337 0.54 0.25 18.59
C ALA A 337 -0.88 0.28 18.00
N ARG A 338 -1.25 1.34 17.28
CA ARG A 338 -2.54 1.40 16.56
C ARG A 338 -2.65 0.32 15.50
N TRP A 339 -1.62 0.12 14.69
CA TRP A 339 -1.62 -0.94 13.68
C TRP A 339 -1.70 -2.33 14.31
N TYR A 340 -1.02 -2.56 15.42
CA TYR A 340 -1.11 -3.83 16.14
C TYR A 340 -2.49 -4.04 16.77
N GLN A 341 -3.13 -2.99 17.29
CA GLN A 341 -4.54 -3.08 17.72
C GLN A 341 -5.44 -3.49 16.54
N GLY A 342 -5.26 -2.89 15.36
CA GLY A 342 -6.00 -3.28 14.17
C GLY A 342 -5.77 -4.73 13.75
N VAL A 343 -4.54 -5.24 13.90
CA VAL A 343 -4.20 -6.67 13.74
C VAL A 343 -4.97 -7.55 14.72
N LEU A 344 -5.16 -7.14 15.97
CA LEU A 344 -5.99 -7.89 16.92
C LEU A 344 -7.48 -7.84 16.53
N ASP A 345 -7.98 -6.67 16.13
CA ASP A 345 -9.37 -6.46 15.72
C ASP A 345 -9.73 -7.31 14.48
N ASP A 346 -8.81 -7.42 13.51
CA ASP A 346 -8.95 -8.19 12.28
C ASP A 346 -9.19 -9.70 12.55
N VAL A 347 -8.77 -10.24 13.69
CA VAL A 347 -8.97 -11.66 14.04
C VAL A 347 -10.47 -11.98 14.14
N ALA A 348 -11.24 -11.12 14.80
CA ALA A 348 -12.69 -11.31 14.94
C ALA A 348 -13.39 -11.24 13.58
N PHE A 349 -13.01 -10.27 12.74
CA PHE A 349 -13.51 -10.12 11.38
C PHE A 349 -13.20 -11.36 10.52
N LEU A 350 -11.95 -11.82 10.52
CA LEU A 350 -11.52 -12.99 9.74
C LEU A 350 -12.19 -14.28 10.21
N ARG A 351 -12.35 -14.46 11.53
CA ARG A 351 -13.08 -15.60 12.10
C ARG A 351 -14.55 -15.58 11.69
N ALA A 352 -15.22 -14.43 11.75
CA ALA A 352 -16.60 -14.29 11.30
C ALA A 352 -16.73 -14.55 9.79
N THR A 353 -15.79 -14.04 9.00
CA THR A 353 -15.74 -14.27 7.54
C THR A 353 -15.59 -15.75 7.21
N TRP A 354 -14.66 -16.44 7.87
CA TRP A 354 -14.49 -17.89 7.68
C TRP A 354 -15.71 -18.69 8.14
N ARG A 355 -16.35 -18.33 9.27
CA ARG A 355 -17.57 -18.98 9.73
C ARG A 355 -18.74 -18.83 8.75
N ARG A 356 -18.87 -17.66 8.11
CA ARG A 356 -19.90 -17.41 7.09
C ARG A 356 -19.59 -18.14 5.77
N ALA A 357 -18.32 -18.23 5.40
CA ALA A 357 -17.86 -18.87 4.18
C ALA A 357 -16.60 -19.71 4.45
N PRO A 358 -16.75 -20.99 4.85
CA PRO A 358 -15.66 -21.84 5.33
C PRO A 358 -14.80 -22.41 4.19
N THR A 359 -14.17 -21.53 3.42
CA THR A 359 -13.24 -21.90 2.34
C THR A 359 -11.83 -22.10 2.87
N ALA A 360 -11.05 -22.92 2.15
CA ALA A 360 -9.62 -23.11 2.43
C ALA A 360 -8.84 -21.79 2.38
N PHE A 361 -9.21 -20.89 1.45
CA PHE A 361 -8.65 -19.56 1.38
C PHE A 361 -8.92 -18.74 2.65
N ASN A 362 -10.18 -18.64 3.10
CA ASN A 362 -10.55 -17.84 4.27
C ASN A 362 -9.92 -18.38 5.56
N LEU A 363 -9.85 -19.71 5.72
CA LEU A 363 -9.13 -20.32 6.83
C LEU A 363 -7.64 -19.96 6.80
N ALA A 364 -7.02 -20.03 5.62
CA ALA A 364 -5.61 -19.69 5.48
C ALA A 364 -5.34 -18.20 5.73
N GLN A 365 -6.26 -17.30 5.37
CA GLN A 365 -6.16 -15.89 5.73
C GLN A 365 -6.14 -15.71 7.25
N LEU A 366 -7.08 -16.33 7.96
CA LEU A 366 -7.16 -16.28 9.43
C LEU A 366 -5.89 -16.85 10.09
N LEU A 367 -5.49 -18.07 9.77
CA LEU A 367 -4.34 -18.73 10.41
C LEU A 367 -3.04 -17.98 10.14
N ARG A 368 -2.83 -17.49 8.91
CA ARG A 368 -1.63 -16.71 8.57
C ARG A 368 -1.65 -15.32 9.19
N HIS A 369 -2.82 -14.72 9.40
CA HIS A 369 -2.93 -13.45 10.11
C HIS A 369 -2.51 -13.61 11.57
N VAL A 370 -3.06 -14.62 12.26
CA VAL A 370 -2.72 -14.93 13.64
C VAL A 370 -1.23 -15.27 13.76
N GLY A 371 -0.72 -16.19 12.96
CA GLY A 371 0.69 -16.61 13.03
C GLY A 371 1.68 -15.50 12.67
N ASN A 372 1.51 -14.83 11.51
CA ASN A 372 2.52 -13.89 10.99
C ASN A 372 2.38 -12.45 11.52
N LYS A 373 1.26 -12.10 12.16
CA LYS A 373 1.06 -10.74 12.67
C LYS A 373 0.84 -10.72 14.18
N VAL A 374 -0.19 -11.42 14.67
CA VAL A 374 -0.53 -11.43 16.11
C VAL A 374 0.62 -12.01 16.93
N VAL A 375 1.17 -13.17 16.52
CA VAL A 375 2.26 -13.82 17.26
C VAL A 375 3.62 -13.21 16.95
N GLU A 376 3.89 -12.89 15.68
CA GLU A 376 5.24 -12.49 15.26
C GLU A 376 5.63 -11.08 15.76
N TRP A 377 4.73 -10.10 15.74
CA TRP A 377 5.08 -8.70 16.08
C TRP A 377 5.58 -8.51 17.52
N PRO A 378 4.97 -9.11 18.57
CA PRO A 378 5.44 -8.99 19.94
C PRO A 378 6.79 -9.65 20.23
N ILE A 379 7.23 -10.59 19.39
CA ILE A 379 8.40 -11.43 19.69
C ILE A 379 9.58 -11.20 18.74
N ALA A 380 9.32 -10.68 17.53
CA ALA A 380 10.31 -10.63 16.45
C ALA A 380 11.63 -9.97 16.85
N ALA A 381 11.58 -8.84 17.55
CA ALA A 381 12.80 -8.11 17.92
C ALA A 381 13.73 -8.86 18.89
N ILE A 382 13.22 -9.87 19.61
CA ILE A 382 13.98 -10.64 20.60
C ILE A 382 14.27 -12.04 20.07
N VAL A 383 13.24 -12.73 19.58
CA VAL A 383 13.31 -14.15 19.23
C VAL A 383 14.23 -14.38 18.04
N TYR A 384 14.18 -13.55 16.99
CA TYR A 384 15.03 -13.76 15.81
C TYR A 384 16.54 -13.65 16.14
N PRO A 385 17.03 -12.60 16.85
CA PRO A 385 18.43 -12.55 17.29
C PRO A 385 18.83 -13.71 18.20
N VAL A 386 17.99 -14.05 19.19
CA VAL A 386 18.27 -15.13 20.15
C VAL A 386 18.38 -16.49 19.45
N ILE A 387 17.48 -16.77 18.50
CA ILE A 387 17.53 -18.02 17.72
C ILE A 387 18.77 -18.06 16.82
N GLY A 388 19.19 -16.94 16.23
CA GLY A 388 20.44 -16.87 15.47
C GLY A 388 21.64 -17.26 16.34
N PHE A 389 21.77 -16.65 17.52
CA PHE A 389 22.81 -16.98 18.48
C PHE A 389 22.73 -18.45 18.96
N LEU A 390 21.53 -18.94 19.26
CA LEU A 390 21.31 -20.31 19.68
C LEU A 390 21.73 -21.31 18.60
N GLY A 391 21.52 -20.99 17.32
CA GLY A 391 22.02 -21.79 16.19
C GLY A 391 23.53 -21.99 16.24
N TRP A 392 24.30 -20.90 16.38
CA TRP A 392 25.75 -20.98 16.54
C TRP A 392 26.17 -21.75 17.78
N HIS A 393 25.54 -21.49 18.94
CA HIS A 393 25.86 -22.19 20.18
C HIS A 393 25.61 -23.70 20.08
N LEU A 394 24.47 -24.10 19.52
CA LEU A 394 24.12 -25.50 19.36
C LEU A 394 25.02 -26.21 18.33
N ALA A 395 25.57 -25.50 17.35
CA ALA A 395 26.51 -26.09 16.40
C ALA A 395 27.68 -26.76 17.12
N TYR A 396 28.33 -26.06 18.05
CA TYR A 396 29.48 -26.59 18.82
C TYR A 396 29.13 -27.82 19.66
N ARG A 397 27.89 -27.92 20.13
CA ARG A 397 27.41 -29.09 20.87
C ARG A 397 27.33 -30.35 20.02
N PHE A 398 27.13 -30.21 18.71
CA PHE A 398 27.10 -31.30 17.73
C PHE A 398 28.36 -31.32 16.85
N SER A 399 29.50 -30.86 17.40
CA SER A 399 30.78 -30.81 16.68
C SER A 399 31.32 -32.17 16.25
N ASP A 400 30.88 -33.25 16.92
CA ASP A 400 31.11 -34.64 16.56
C ASP A 400 30.41 -35.06 15.25
N ARG A 401 29.46 -34.25 14.76
CA ARG A 401 28.66 -34.51 13.56
C ARG A 401 28.93 -33.43 12.50
N PRO A 402 29.87 -33.65 11.55
CA PRO A 402 30.34 -32.61 10.64
C PRO A 402 29.23 -31.89 9.87
N LEU A 403 28.22 -32.62 9.38
CA LEU A 403 27.09 -32.03 8.65
C LEU A 403 26.22 -31.14 9.55
N VAL A 404 25.92 -31.60 10.76
CA VAL A 404 25.08 -30.86 11.72
C VAL A 404 25.81 -29.61 12.21
N PHE A 405 27.09 -29.73 12.53
CA PHE A 405 27.96 -28.62 12.86
C PHE A 405 27.99 -27.57 11.74
N THR A 406 28.24 -28.01 10.51
CA THR A 406 28.31 -27.12 9.33
C THR A 406 26.99 -26.39 9.12
N LEU A 407 25.84 -27.09 9.18
CA LEU A 407 24.52 -26.47 9.03
C LEU A 407 24.22 -25.49 10.17
N GLY A 408 24.59 -25.83 11.40
CA GLY A 408 24.42 -24.99 12.59
C GLY A 408 25.22 -23.69 12.54
N ILE A 409 26.38 -23.69 11.89
CA ILE A 409 27.16 -22.47 11.64
C ILE A 409 26.67 -21.73 10.39
N ALA A 410 26.40 -22.44 9.30
CA ALA A 410 26.07 -21.84 8.01
C ALA A 410 24.72 -21.11 8.03
N LEU A 411 23.65 -21.74 8.56
CA LEU A 411 22.31 -21.16 8.49
C LEU A 411 22.20 -19.80 9.22
N PRO A 412 22.66 -19.64 10.47
CA PRO A 412 22.60 -18.34 11.14
C PRO A 412 23.56 -17.32 10.52
N SER A 413 24.73 -17.75 10.03
CA SER A 413 25.70 -16.87 9.35
C SER A 413 25.16 -16.32 8.03
N ILE A 414 24.54 -17.17 7.20
CA ILE A 414 23.88 -16.76 5.95
C ILE A 414 22.68 -15.85 6.27
N SER A 415 21.89 -16.20 7.29
CA SER A 415 20.75 -15.39 7.75
C SER A 415 21.19 -13.97 8.15
N LEU A 416 22.27 -13.84 8.95
CA LEU A 416 22.84 -12.55 9.32
C LEU A 416 23.42 -11.81 8.11
N GLY A 417 24.18 -12.50 7.26
CA GLY A 417 24.77 -11.92 6.05
C GLY A 417 23.71 -11.36 5.11
N LEU A 418 22.63 -12.11 4.84
CA LEU A 418 21.50 -11.62 4.05
C LEU A 418 20.75 -10.49 4.75
N SER A 419 20.64 -10.50 6.08
CA SER A 419 19.99 -9.41 6.83
C SER A 419 20.76 -8.09 6.65
N ILE A 420 22.09 -8.14 6.66
CA ILE A 420 22.97 -7.01 6.40
C ILE A 420 22.88 -6.59 4.93
N TRP A 421 23.07 -7.53 4.01
CA TRP A 421 23.14 -7.24 2.58
C TRP A 421 21.78 -6.86 1.99
N VAL A 422 20.81 -7.77 2.03
CA VAL A 422 19.47 -7.52 1.49
C VAL A 422 18.75 -6.49 2.35
N GLY A 423 18.71 -6.73 3.66
CA GLY A 423 17.95 -5.90 4.60
C GLY A 423 18.55 -4.51 4.80
N GLY A 424 19.86 -4.33 4.68
CA GLY A 424 20.55 -3.06 4.93
C GLY A 424 20.92 -2.28 3.66
N LEU A 425 21.59 -2.93 2.70
CA LEU A 425 22.19 -2.30 1.51
C LEU A 425 21.25 -2.33 0.30
N VAL A 426 20.89 -3.51 -0.20
CA VAL A 426 20.08 -3.67 -1.42
C VAL A 426 18.75 -2.96 -1.29
N THR A 427 18.09 -3.08 -0.13
CA THR A 427 16.82 -2.37 0.06
C THR A 427 16.99 -0.85 0.02
N GLN A 428 18.12 -0.30 0.48
CA GLN A 428 18.36 1.13 0.39
C GLN A 428 18.47 1.55 -1.09
N GLU A 429 19.31 0.85 -1.85
CA GLU A 429 19.51 1.10 -3.28
C GLU A 429 18.21 1.01 -4.09
N LEU A 430 17.38 0.00 -3.80
CA LEU A 430 16.09 -0.18 -4.49
C LEU A 430 15.03 0.87 -4.11
N ILE A 431 15.13 1.48 -2.93
CA ILE A 431 14.24 2.61 -2.58
C ILE A 431 14.79 3.91 -3.15
N GLU A 432 16.11 4.09 -3.16
CA GLU A 432 16.79 5.20 -3.84
C GLU A 432 16.48 5.20 -5.35
N SER A 433 16.44 4.05 -6.00
CA SER A 433 16.12 3.96 -7.44
C SER A 433 14.68 4.35 -7.77
N LEU A 434 13.79 4.41 -6.78
CA LEU A 434 12.40 4.84 -6.95
C LEU A 434 12.20 6.35 -6.77
N THR A 435 13.16 7.07 -6.18
CA THR A 435 13.00 8.51 -5.92
C THR A 435 12.92 9.39 -7.17
N PRO A 436 13.52 9.05 -8.34
CA PRO A 436 13.31 9.82 -9.57
C PRO A 436 11.85 9.85 -10.04
N TYR A 437 11.06 8.84 -9.67
CA TYR A 437 9.63 8.72 -10.01
C TYR A 437 8.71 9.33 -8.96
N ALA A 438 9.27 9.89 -7.89
CA ALA A 438 8.47 10.45 -6.82
C ALA A 438 7.78 11.74 -7.29
N PRO A 439 6.49 11.97 -6.93
CA PRO A 439 5.75 13.18 -7.32
C PRO A 439 6.31 14.48 -6.76
N ARG A 440 7.22 14.37 -5.78
CA ARG A 440 8.04 15.48 -5.28
C ARG A 440 9.47 14.97 -5.14
N ALA A 441 10.44 15.84 -5.44
CA ALA A 441 11.85 15.53 -5.22
C ALA A 441 12.11 15.17 -3.75
N VAL A 442 12.80 14.05 -3.52
CA VAL A 442 13.26 13.61 -2.20
C VAL A 442 14.68 13.07 -2.33
N ASP A 443 15.59 13.57 -1.50
CA ASP A 443 16.95 13.01 -1.39
C ASP A 443 17.01 12.03 -0.20
N VAL A 444 17.17 10.75 -0.51
CA VAL A 444 17.29 9.69 0.51
C VAL A 444 18.70 9.07 0.60
N GLN A 445 19.69 9.68 -0.05
CA GLN A 445 21.04 9.13 -0.11
C GLN A 445 21.74 9.10 1.26
N ARG A 446 22.44 8.00 1.55
CA ARG A 446 23.27 7.86 2.75
C ARG A 446 24.67 8.45 2.55
N ARG A 447 24.81 9.74 2.85
CA ARG A 447 26.06 10.51 2.66
C ARG A 447 27.17 10.22 3.69
N THR A 448 26.83 9.73 4.88
CA THR A 448 27.82 9.48 5.95
C THR A 448 27.98 8.01 6.28
N LEU A 449 29.17 7.62 6.76
CA LEU A 449 29.44 6.26 7.24
C LEU A 449 28.50 5.87 8.39
N TRP A 450 28.18 6.81 9.28
CA TRP A 450 27.21 6.60 10.37
C TRP A 450 25.82 6.27 9.85
N LEU A 451 25.31 7.00 8.85
CA LEU A 451 24.01 6.69 8.24
C LEU A 451 24.01 5.33 7.56
N ARG A 452 25.12 4.95 6.92
CA ARG A 452 25.30 3.61 6.34
C ARG A 452 25.25 2.53 7.42
N LEU A 453 25.98 2.71 8.53
CA LEU A 453 25.99 1.78 9.65
C LEU A 453 24.62 1.64 10.32
N CYS A 454 23.95 2.74 10.66
CA CYS A 454 22.60 2.71 11.24
C CYS A 454 21.59 2.07 10.28
N GLY A 455 21.72 2.35 8.98
CA GLY A 455 20.88 1.76 7.96
C GLY A 455 21.11 0.26 7.75
N THR A 456 22.28 -0.28 8.09
CA THR A 456 22.54 -1.73 8.08
C THR A 456 21.67 -2.47 9.10
N PHE A 457 21.48 -1.90 10.30
CA PHE A 457 20.65 -2.48 11.36
C PHE A 457 19.19 -2.00 11.35
N ARG A 458 18.75 -1.45 10.20
CA ARG A 458 17.42 -0.84 10.02
C ARG A 458 16.26 -1.75 10.38
N THR A 459 16.31 -3.00 9.91
CA THR A 459 15.25 -3.98 10.16
C THR A 459 15.04 -4.15 11.67
N GLN A 460 16.11 -4.18 12.45
CA GLN A 460 16.09 -4.43 13.89
C GLN A 460 15.59 -3.17 14.60
N THR A 461 16.01 -1.98 14.17
CA THR A 461 15.48 -0.72 14.69
C THR A 461 13.96 -0.63 14.53
N TYR A 462 13.44 -0.89 13.33
CA TYR A 462 12.00 -0.83 13.08
C TYR A 462 11.23 -1.90 13.88
N TRP A 463 11.71 -3.15 13.87
CA TRP A 463 11.05 -4.23 14.61
C TRP A 463 11.07 -4.00 16.12
N LEU A 464 12.12 -3.39 16.68
CA LEU A 464 12.13 -2.98 18.09
C LEU A 464 11.00 -2.00 18.41
N LEU A 465 10.76 -1.01 17.54
CA LEU A 465 9.66 -0.06 17.71
C LEU A 465 8.29 -0.71 17.54
N ALA A 466 8.15 -1.61 16.55
CA ALA A 466 6.92 -2.36 16.32
C ALA A 466 6.61 -3.31 17.49
N THR A 467 7.60 -4.06 17.98
CA THR A 467 7.50 -4.94 19.14
C THR A 467 7.14 -4.15 20.40
N ARG A 468 7.76 -2.99 20.63
CA ARG A 468 7.40 -2.09 21.74
C ARG A 468 5.95 -1.60 21.62
N GLY A 469 5.51 -1.24 20.41
CA GLY A 469 4.12 -0.87 20.13
C GLY A 469 3.15 -2.00 20.46
N ALA A 470 3.46 -3.22 20.03
CA ALA A 470 2.65 -4.40 20.30
C ALA A 470 2.55 -4.71 21.80
N TRP A 471 3.66 -4.68 22.55
CA TRP A 471 3.64 -4.87 24.00
C TRP A 471 2.87 -3.78 24.73
N ARG A 472 2.88 -2.53 24.24
CA ARG A 472 2.07 -1.46 24.82
C ARG A 472 0.57 -1.78 24.76
N VAL A 473 0.11 -2.34 23.64
CA VAL A 473 -1.28 -2.78 23.48
C VAL A 473 -1.56 -3.95 24.42
N LEU A 474 -0.76 -5.02 24.34
CA LEU A 474 -0.96 -6.23 25.14
C LEU A 474 -1.00 -5.95 26.64
N TRP A 475 -0.09 -5.09 27.11
CA TRP A 475 -0.03 -4.68 28.51
C TRP A 475 -1.23 -3.85 28.95
N ALA A 476 -1.65 -2.89 28.12
CA ALA A 476 -2.83 -2.08 28.41
C ALA A 476 -4.10 -2.94 28.45
N THR A 477 -4.28 -3.83 27.48
CA THR A 477 -5.41 -4.77 27.46
C THR A 477 -5.38 -5.71 28.67
N ALA A 478 -4.21 -6.23 29.06
CA ALA A 478 -4.09 -7.10 30.23
C ALA A 478 -4.41 -6.39 31.55
N ARG A 479 -4.06 -5.09 31.68
CA ARG A 479 -4.28 -4.32 32.91
C ARG A 479 -5.64 -3.64 33.00
N HIS A 480 -6.16 -3.17 31.87
CA HIS A 480 -7.32 -2.28 31.82
C HIS A 480 -8.49 -2.86 31.01
N GLY A 481 -8.35 -4.07 30.47
CA GLY A 481 -9.36 -4.74 29.64
C GLY A 481 -9.44 -4.21 28.20
N GLU A 482 -8.95 -3.00 27.94
CA GLU A 482 -8.97 -2.38 26.61
C GLU A 482 -7.74 -1.53 26.32
N PHE A 483 -7.45 -1.35 25.03
CA PHE A 483 -6.50 -0.34 24.55
C PHE A 483 -7.24 0.58 23.57
N ARG A 484 -7.32 1.87 23.89
CA ARG A 484 -7.94 2.87 23.00
C ARG A 484 -6.87 3.43 22.06
N PRO A 485 -6.94 3.15 20.75
CA PRO A 485 -5.96 3.68 19.81
C PRO A 485 -6.13 5.19 19.65
N ALA A 486 -5.18 5.95 20.19
CA ALA A 486 -5.12 7.40 19.97
C ALA A 486 -4.56 7.73 18.58
N LYS A 487 -5.02 8.82 17.98
CA LYS A 487 -4.41 9.39 16.77
C LYS A 487 -2.96 9.81 17.07
N THR A 488 -2.06 9.63 16.10
CA THR A 488 -0.72 10.19 16.19
C THR A 488 -0.82 11.68 15.87
N ASP A 489 -0.59 12.53 16.85
CA ASP A 489 -0.60 13.99 16.69
C ASP A 489 0.45 14.43 15.65
N ARG A 490 0.00 15.18 14.66
CA ARG A 490 0.81 15.76 13.59
C ARG A 490 1.10 17.23 13.78
N THR A 491 0.46 17.88 14.74
CA THR A 491 0.73 19.27 15.05
C THR A 491 2.16 19.41 15.58
N ARG A 492 2.93 20.31 14.95
CA ARG A 492 4.25 20.71 15.46
C ARG A 492 4.00 21.74 16.56
N ARG A 493 4.56 21.53 17.75
CA ARG A 493 4.60 22.60 18.77
C ARG A 493 5.51 23.71 18.23
N GLY A 494 4.90 24.83 17.84
CA GLY A 494 5.60 26.07 17.50
C GLY A 494 6.15 26.15 16.08
N ALA A 495 5.28 26.40 15.11
CA ALA A 495 5.57 27.22 13.91
C ALA A 495 4.27 27.28 13.09
N LEU A 496 3.48 28.34 13.26
CA LEU A 496 2.67 28.81 12.14
C LEU A 496 3.68 29.43 11.16
N PRO A 497 3.85 28.93 9.93
CA PRO A 497 4.46 29.76 8.91
C PRO A 497 3.56 30.99 8.76
N PRO A 498 4.11 32.21 8.66
CA PRO A 498 3.28 33.36 8.33
C PRO A 498 2.62 33.05 6.98
N PHE A 499 1.31 33.19 6.93
CA PHE A 499 0.54 33.18 5.70
C PHE A 499 1.06 34.35 4.85
N ARG A 500 2.10 34.10 4.03
CA ARG A 500 2.52 35.08 3.02
C ARG A 500 1.35 35.17 2.06
N ARG A 501 0.67 36.31 2.06
CA ARG A 501 -0.03 36.80 0.88
C ARG A 501 0.99 36.79 -0.26
N SER A 502 0.93 35.78 -1.13
CA SER A 502 1.51 35.89 -2.46
C SER A 502 0.80 37.05 -3.14
N GLY A 503 1.48 38.18 -3.23
CA GLY A 503 1.01 39.31 -4.02
C GLY A 503 1.08 38.99 -5.51
N GLY A 504 0.10 39.50 -6.25
CA GLY A 504 0.19 39.83 -7.68
C GLY A 504 -0.01 38.67 -8.67
N PRO A 505 -0.90 38.82 -9.66
CA PRO A 505 -0.92 37.94 -10.82
C PRO A 505 0.28 38.32 -11.70
N ASP A 506 1.06 37.32 -12.10
CA ASP A 506 2.08 37.32 -13.19
C ASP A 506 3.32 36.55 -12.74
N GLY A 507 3.22 35.23 -12.85
CA GLY A 507 4.34 34.29 -12.78
C GLY A 507 3.93 33.03 -13.53
N PRO A 508 4.57 32.68 -14.65
CA PRO A 508 4.04 31.68 -15.55
C PRO A 508 4.07 30.28 -14.92
N LEU A 509 2.98 29.55 -15.18
CA LEU A 509 2.91 28.09 -15.11
C LEU A 509 4.13 27.52 -15.85
N VAL A 510 5.11 27.00 -15.11
CA VAL A 510 6.17 26.18 -15.70
C VAL A 510 5.56 24.84 -16.06
N ALA A 511 4.99 24.80 -17.26
CA ALA A 511 4.89 23.61 -18.06
C ALA A 511 6.32 23.15 -18.36
N ALA A 512 6.74 22.03 -17.76
CA ALA A 512 7.94 21.33 -18.21
C ALA A 512 7.62 20.60 -19.53
N CYS A 513 7.46 21.37 -20.61
CA CYS A 513 7.70 20.87 -21.95
C CYS A 513 9.22 20.65 -22.08
N ARG A 514 9.61 19.42 -22.38
CA ARG A 514 10.93 19.12 -22.96
C ARG A 514 11.07 19.90 -24.27
N GLN A 515 12.10 20.73 -24.37
CA GLN A 515 12.72 21.09 -25.65
C GLN A 515 14.23 21.14 -25.48
N ASP A 516 14.88 20.74 -26.56
CA ASP A 516 16.23 20.23 -26.67
C ASP A 516 17.35 21.27 -26.51
N GLY A 517 18.55 20.74 -26.20
CA GLY A 517 19.75 21.13 -26.92
C GLY A 517 20.76 22.00 -26.18
N ILE A 518 21.63 21.40 -25.37
CA ILE A 518 23.04 21.81 -25.27
C ILE A 518 23.92 20.55 -25.10
N ALA A 519 24.71 20.25 -26.12
CA ALA A 519 25.73 19.20 -26.12
C ALA A 519 26.99 19.66 -25.36
N PRO A 520 27.80 18.71 -24.86
CA PRO A 520 29.25 18.89 -24.84
C PRO A 520 29.96 17.83 -25.69
N ALA A 521 30.78 18.35 -26.61
CA ALA A 521 31.87 17.76 -27.40
C ALA A 521 32.26 16.29 -27.14
N GLU A 522 32.18 15.48 -28.19
CA GLU A 522 33.03 14.29 -28.40
C GLU A 522 34.30 14.66 -29.18
N PRO A 523 35.44 13.96 -28.96
CA PRO A 523 36.49 13.87 -29.96
C PRO A 523 36.25 12.67 -30.89
N ALA A 524 36.46 12.94 -32.18
CA ALA A 524 36.27 12.06 -33.33
C ALA A 524 37.02 10.72 -33.28
N ILE A 525 36.48 9.69 -33.95
CA ILE A 525 37.19 8.74 -34.84
C ILE A 525 36.19 8.04 -35.80
N SER A 526 36.39 8.31 -37.09
CA SER A 526 36.31 7.44 -38.28
C SER A 526 35.18 6.42 -38.52
N SER A 527 34.42 6.74 -39.58
CA SER A 527 33.62 5.96 -40.54
C SER A 527 33.99 4.49 -40.86
N LYS A 528 32.93 3.69 -41.10
CA LYS A 528 32.61 2.74 -42.22
C LYS A 528 31.42 1.90 -41.73
N GLY A 529 30.23 1.78 -42.32
CA GLY A 529 29.78 1.77 -43.71
C GLY A 529 29.19 0.37 -44.00
N ALA A 530 27.87 0.22 -44.10
CA ALA A 530 27.17 -0.75 -44.97
C ALA A 530 25.63 -0.74 -44.79
N SER A 531 24.97 -0.65 -45.94
CA SER A 531 23.55 -0.85 -46.26
C SER A 531 23.06 -2.28 -46.00
N THR A 532 21.78 -2.45 -45.62
CA THR A 532 20.73 -3.21 -46.40
C THR A 532 19.42 -3.33 -45.58
N ALA A 533 18.28 -3.03 -46.21
CA ALA A 533 16.92 -3.40 -45.81
C ALA A 533 16.40 -4.52 -46.74
N PRO A 534 15.15 -5.05 -46.67
CA PRO A 534 14.13 -5.12 -45.60
C PRO A 534 13.60 -6.57 -45.36
N SER A 535 12.85 -6.84 -44.27
CA SER A 535 11.93 -7.99 -44.22
C SER A 535 10.83 -7.85 -43.16
N GLU A 536 9.59 -7.96 -43.65
CA GLU A 536 8.25 -8.22 -43.08
C GLU A 536 8.01 -8.48 -41.57
N PRO A 537 6.79 -8.13 -41.07
CA PRO A 537 6.40 -8.28 -39.66
C PRO A 537 5.74 -9.65 -39.36
N PRO A 538 5.87 -10.20 -38.14
CA PRO A 538 5.11 -11.38 -37.74
C PRO A 538 3.71 -11.02 -37.17
N PRO A 539 2.75 -11.98 -37.19
CA PRO A 539 1.32 -11.69 -37.16
C PRO A 539 0.72 -11.56 -35.74
N GLY A 540 -0.45 -10.91 -35.70
CA GLY A 540 -1.20 -10.56 -34.51
C GLY A 540 -1.73 -11.74 -33.68
N ASN A 541 -1.61 -11.61 -32.37
CA ASN A 541 -2.27 -12.46 -31.39
C ASN A 541 -3.68 -11.91 -31.10
N HIS A 542 -4.69 -12.47 -31.76
CA HIS A 542 -6.08 -12.32 -31.37
C HIS A 542 -6.32 -13.07 -30.05
N TRP A 543 -6.62 -12.33 -28.99
CA TRP A 543 -7.04 -12.88 -27.70
C TRP A 543 -8.54 -13.13 -27.72
N ILE A 544 -8.93 -14.40 -27.69
CA ILE A 544 -10.29 -14.85 -27.39
C ILE A 544 -10.46 -14.83 -25.87
N ALA A 545 -11.36 -13.97 -25.39
CA ALA A 545 -11.78 -13.92 -23.99
C ALA A 545 -12.52 -15.22 -23.60
N PRO A 546 -12.31 -15.78 -22.39
CA PRO A 546 -13.20 -16.81 -21.88
C PRO A 546 -14.54 -16.18 -21.46
N ALA A 547 -15.63 -16.70 -22.02
CA ALA A 547 -17.00 -16.31 -21.73
C ALA A 547 -17.32 -16.40 -20.22
N LYS A 548 -18.00 -15.37 -19.71
CA LYS A 548 -18.64 -15.37 -18.39
C LYS A 548 -19.79 -16.41 -18.39
N PRO A 549 -19.96 -17.24 -17.34
CA PRO A 549 -21.21 -17.97 -17.19
C PRO A 549 -22.33 -17.01 -16.82
N ALA A 550 -23.37 -16.97 -17.64
CA ALA A 550 -24.63 -16.30 -17.36
C ALA A 550 -25.32 -16.96 -16.16
N LEU A 551 -25.67 -16.15 -15.15
CA LEU A 551 -26.58 -16.56 -14.08
C LEU A 551 -27.99 -16.59 -14.66
N GLY A 552 -28.47 -17.81 -14.94
CA GLY A 552 -29.84 -18.09 -15.36
C GLY A 552 -30.84 -17.95 -14.21
N ALA A 553 -32.01 -17.44 -14.59
CA ALA A 553 -33.23 -17.23 -13.83
C ALA A 553 -33.59 -18.35 -12.83
N VAL A 554 -34.00 -17.94 -11.63
CA VAL A 554 -34.74 -18.78 -10.70
C VAL A 554 -36.21 -18.80 -11.15
N MET A 555 -36.64 -20.00 -11.50
CA MET A 555 -38.00 -20.38 -11.86
C MET A 555 -38.90 -20.31 -10.61
N GLN A 556 -40.04 -19.63 -10.75
CA GLN A 556 -41.20 -19.81 -9.87
C GLN A 556 -41.70 -21.25 -9.97
N ALA A 557 -41.91 -21.90 -8.83
CA ALA A 557 -42.82 -23.04 -8.73
C ALA A 557 -43.57 -22.90 -7.41
N GLY A 558 -44.87 -22.64 -7.53
CA GLY A 558 -45.82 -22.86 -6.46
C GLY A 558 -46.18 -24.33 -6.44
N ASP A 559 -46.41 -24.88 -5.25
CA ASP A 559 -47.12 -26.13 -5.06
C ASP A 559 -48.36 -25.83 -4.20
N GLY A 560 -49.50 -26.20 -4.77
CA GLY A 560 -50.71 -26.51 -4.02
C GLY A 560 -50.89 -28.03 -3.99
N ASP A 561 -51.17 -28.52 -2.79
CA ASP A 561 -51.90 -29.73 -2.39
C ASP A 561 -51.87 -31.01 -3.27
N GLY A 562 -51.46 -32.10 -2.62
CA GLY A 562 -51.62 -33.48 -3.08
C GLY A 562 -50.70 -34.45 -2.38
#